data_AF-A0A1E3L8V9-F1
#
_entry.id   AF-A0A1E3L8V9-F1
#
_cell.length_a   1.000
_cell.length_b   1.000
_cell.length_c   1.000
_cell.angle_alpha   90.00
_cell.angle_beta   90.00
_cell.angle_gamma   90.00
#
_symmetry.space_group_name_H-M   'P 1'
#
loop_
_entity.id
_entity.type
_entity.pdbx_description
1 polymer ?
#
loop_
_entity_poly.entity_id
_entity_poly.type
_entity_poly.pdbx_seq_one_letter_code
_entity_poly.pdbx_strand_id
1 'polypeptide(L)'
;MNIKHTILGVSFTVILGLTALPQQAWMAPTTPVVAPSPGAWATGQTPANVSPNKPAILFVHGLTSKANVWYEDNNMYEYAYKNGYQTAFINMYDITGTPEDMWKDGELLAAKIQEISKYFGKKVVIVAHSKGGVDTQSALVRYNAYPYVSRVITLSTPHHGSQLADLAYSSWAGWLADLVGSQSPGTSSLQTSYMDYFRSEMAKDPDVNKVPFYTMSGNKWSGSGKASYTFGGSYLSLFGSNDGVVTTDSALLPGATLIQSGAWNHKTVRTGSSTFDLFKSYIGTLPAAVASLKTPASVTENTYQTQPSVTNPTMPSRSQSTPPVDPYNVTSEDGHGQYYIRGGEHQGVAHETLTVENNVKTISIDWLSDQPLTDLQFISPSGKKQNINVQSNPDDEFFPGAYHQIATLQQPEAGEWKVQATSASKGAYLMTAVYTPGAEQAELKTNLSNNQLRMNVNTEGLDEQRTHLNYTVNYYHPDGTKLAPPTERANRSMTTQESVTTPVANTPSIYVVTTDIDGYTEAGYPYRRTLVKSVYVDEQGNTYSQ
;
A
#
# COMPACT_ATOMS: atom_id res chain seq x y z
N MET A 1 -98.34 21.88 9.54
CA MET A 1 -98.74 21.59 8.16
C MET A 1 -97.93 22.51 7.25
N ASN A 2 -96.99 21.95 6.47
CA ASN A 2 -96.18 22.54 5.39
C ASN A 2 -95.53 23.93 5.59
N ILE A 3 -94.18 23.97 5.66
CA ILE A 3 -93.31 24.36 4.54
C ILE A 3 -91.82 24.20 4.93
N LYS A 4 -91.10 23.65 3.95
CA LYS A 4 -89.66 23.41 3.72
C LYS A 4 -88.69 24.47 4.25
N HIS A 5 -87.44 24.06 4.54
CA HIS A 5 -86.21 24.68 3.99
C HIS A 5 -85.08 23.63 3.95
N THR A 6 -84.60 23.33 2.75
CA THR A 6 -83.44 22.47 2.45
C THR A 6 -82.32 23.39 1.95
N ILE A 7 -81.19 23.46 2.66
CA ILE A 7 -80.00 24.19 2.19
C ILE A 7 -79.02 23.17 1.59
N LEU A 8 -78.74 23.39 0.30
CA LEU A 8 -77.81 22.65 -0.54
C LEU A 8 -76.39 23.21 -0.32
N GLY A 9 -75.47 22.39 0.17
CA GLY A 9 -74.05 22.74 0.28
C GLY A 9 -73.34 22.55 -1.05
N VAL A 10 -72.77 23.63 -1.59
CA VAL A 10 -71.97 23.66 -2.83
C VAL A 10 -70.55 23.17 -2.53
N SER A 11 -70.14 22.06 -3.15
CA SER A 11 -68.75 21.57 -3.11
C SER A 11 -67.89 22.35 -4.11
N PHE A 12 -66.84 23.01 -3.60
CA PHE A 12 -65.77 23.61 -4.40
C PHE A 12 -64.76 22.52 -4.78
N THR A 13 -64.66 22.18 -6.08
CA THR A 13 -63.61 21.30 -6.60
C THR A 13 -62.41 22.13 -7.01
N VAL A 14 -61.32 22.07 -6.24
CA VAL A 14 -60.02 22.62 -6.62
C VAL A 14 -59.31 21.61 -7.53
N ILE A 15 -59.18 21.95 -8.82
CA ILE A 15 -58.34 21.20 -9.77
C ILE A 15 -56.89 21.63 -9.53
N LEU A 16 -56.14 20.83 -8.76
CA LEU A 16 -54.69 20.93 -8.68
C LEU A 16 -54.10 20.28 -9.93
N GLY A 17 -53.61 21.09 -10.86
CA GLY A 17 -52.78 20.65 -11.97
C GLY A 17 -51.44 20.11 -11.45
N LEU A 18 -51.33 18.79 -11.32
CA LEU A 18 -50.05 18.11 -11.16
C LEU A 18 -49.29 18.20 -12.48
N THR A 19 -48.36 19.16 -12.59
CA THR A 19 -47.30 19.07 -13.59
C THR A 19 -46.44 17.86 -13.21
N ALA A 20 -46.59 16.75 -13.92
CA ALA A 20 -45.68 15.62 -13.84
C ALA A 20 -44.31 16.08 -14.33
N LEU A 21 -43.44 16.49 -13.40
CA LEU A 21 -42.00 16.53 -13.67
C LEU A 21 -41.59 15.08 -13.98
N PRO A 22 -40.85 14.81 -15.07
CA PRO A 22 -40.35 13.48 -15.30
C PRO A 22 -39.37 13.16 -14.17
N GLN A 23 -39.77 12.31 -13.23
CA GLN A 23 -38.82 11.52 -12.46
C GLN A 23 -38.12 10.61 -13.47
N GLN A 24 -37.08 11.10 -14.15
CA GLN A 24 -36.09 10.20 -14.72
C GLN A 24 -35.54 9.43 -13.53
N ALA A 25 -35.92 8.16 -13.39
CA ALA A 25 -35.22 7.24 -12.51
C ALA A 25 -33.75 7.24 -12.95
N TRP A 26 -32.88 7.73 -12.06
CA TRP A 26 -31.47 7.96 -12.33
C TRP A 26 -30.77 6.60 -12.35
N MET A 27 -30.57 6.03 -13.54
CA MET A 27 -29.87 4.74 -13.68
C MET A 27 -28.35 4.94 -13.56
N ALA A 28 -27.69 4.09 -12.77
CA ALA A 28 -26.24 3.96 -12.77
C ALA A 28 -25.74 3.66 -14.20
N PRO A 29 -24.54 4.15 -14.59
CA PRO A 29 -24.02 3.87 -15.92
C PRO A 29 -23.77 2.37 -16.09
N THR A 30 -23.90 1.87 -17.33
CA THR A 30 -23.64 0.46 -17.63
C THR A 30 -22.21 0.10 -17.25
N THR A 31 -22.04 -1.01 -16.55
CA THR A 31 -20.73 -1.50 -16.11
C THR A 31 -19.88 -1.88 -17.33
N PRO A 32 -18.61 -1.43 -17.39
CA PRO A 32 -17.71 -1.81 -18.47
C PRO A 32 -17.27 -3.27 -18.31
N VAL A 33 -17.18 -4.00 -19.41
CA VAL A 33 -16.69 -5.39 -19.44
C VAL A 33 -15.23 -5.38 -19.88
N VAL A 34 -14.33 -5.40 -18.90
CA VAL A 34 -12.88 -5.51 -19.15
C VAL A 34 -12.49 -6.98 -19.18
N ALA A 35 -11.85 -7.44 -20.26
CA ALA A 35 -11.40 -8.83 -20.37
C ALA A 35 -10.39 -9.17 -19.27
N PRO A 36 -10.38 -10.42 -18.74
CA PRO A 36 -9.50 -10.84 -17.64
C PRO A 36 -8.08 -11.16 -18.15
N SER A 37 -7.43 -10.20 -18.81
CA SER A 37 -6.05 -10.32 -19.27
C SER A 37 -5.28 -9.00 -19.04
N PRO A 38 -3.98 -9.05 -18.68
CA PRO A 38 -3.17 -7.84 -18.55
C PRO A 38 -3.21 -6.98 -19.81
N GLY A 39 -3.35 -5.67 -19.64
CA GLY A 39 -3.46 -4.67 -20.70
C GLY A 39 -4.83 -4.58 -21.36
N ALA A 40 -5.78 -5.46 -21.02
CA ALA A 40 -7.15 -5.30 -21.47
C ALA A 40 -7.75 -4.06 -20.80
N TRP A 41 -8.47 -3.28 -21.60
CA TRP A 41 -9.18 -2.10 -21.12
C TRP A 41 -10.54 -1.99 -21.82
N ALA A 42 -11.47 -1.30 -21.17
CA ALA A 42 -12.78 -0.99 -21.75
C ALA A 42 -13.19 0.45 -21.42
N THR A 43 -14.02 1.02 -22.27
CA THR A 43 -14.62 2.33 -22.05
C THR A 43 -15.83 2.23 -21.13
N GLY A 44 -16.03 3.26 -20.32
CA GLY A 44 -17.33 3.49 -19.70
C GLY A 44 -18.37 3.97 -20.71
N GLN A 45 -19.62 3.95 -20.29
CA GLN A 45 -20.73 4.58 -21.00
C GLN A 45 -20.42 6.07 -21.22
N THR A 46 -20.56 6.53 -22.45
CA THR A 46 -20.34 7.93 -22.80
C THR A 46 -21.48 8.79 -22.23
N PRO A 47 -21.21 9.81 -21.38
CA PRO A 47 -22.24 10.68 -20.83
C PRO A 47 -22.97 11.48 -21.92
N ALA A 48 -24.26 11.76 -21.75
CA ALA A 48 -25.02 12.58 -22.71
C ALA A 48 -24.51 14.03 -22.81
N ASN A 49 -23.81 14.51 -21.77
CA ASN A 49 -23.30 15.87 -21.62
C ASN A 49 -21.77 15.98 -21.78
N VAL A 50 -21.15 15.14 -22.62
CA VAL A 50 -19.69 15.23 -22.87
C VAL A 50 -19.34 16.62 -23.44
N SER A 51 -18.48 17.33 -22.73
CA SER A 51 -17.83 18.53 -23.27
C SER A 51 -16.57 18.12 -24.03
N PRO A 52 -16.36 18.60 -25.28
CA PRO A 52 -15.10 18.37 -26.01
C PRO A 52 -13.86 18.85 -25.25
N ASN A 53 -14.01 19.84 -24.36
CA ASN A 53 -12.93 20.43 -23.58
C ASN A 53 -12.61 19.63 -22.29
N LYS A 54 -13.38 18.59 -21.97
CA LYS A 54 -13.07 17.69 -20.85
C LYS A 54 -12.15 16.57 -21.32
N PRO A 55 -11.06 16.27 -20.58
CA PRO A 55 -10.25 15.10 -20.86
C PRO A 55 -11.06 13.81 -20.63
N ALA A 56 -10.58 12.71 -21.21
CA ALA A 56 -11.00 11.39 -20.76
C ALA A 56 -10.19 10.98 -19.52
N ILE A 57 -10.81 10.24 -18.61
CA ILE A 57 -10.17 9.72 -17.40
C ILE A 57 -9.79 8.25 -17.62
N LEU A 58 -8.53 7.92 -17.43
CA LEU A 58 -8.06 6.53 -17.32
C LEU A 58 -7.92 6.18 -15.84
N PHE A 59 -8.66 5.16 -15.39
CA PHE A 59 -8.59 4.62 -14.05
C PHE A 59 -7.62 3.44 -13.98
N VAL A 60 -6.62 3.50 -13.11
CA VAL A 60 -5.54 2.50 -12.95
C VAL A 60 -5.58 1.94 -11.53
N HIS A 61 -5.87 0.64 -11.38
CA HIS A 61 -5.92 -0.03 -10.09
C HIS A 61 -4.51 -0.29 -9.50
N GLY A 62 -4.46 -0.73 -8.25
CA GLY A 62 -3.20 -1.09 -7.59
C GLY A 62 -2.93 -2.60 -7.49
N LEU A 63 -2.03 -2.94 -6.57
CA LEU A 63 -1.57 -4.30 -6.28
C LEU A 63 -2.75 -5.24 -5.99
N THR A 64 -2.65 -6.49 -6.49
CA THR A 64 -3.65 -7.58 -6.37
C THR A 64 -5.09 -7.20 -6.73
N SER A 65 -5.29 -6.08 -7.43
CA SER A 65 -6.60 -5.54 -7.79
C SER A 65 -6.86 -5.67 -9.29
N LYS A 66 -8.02 -5.20 -9.74
CA LYS A 66 -8.46 -5.23 -11.14
C LYS A 66 -9.37 -4.04 -11.46
N ALA A 67 -9.65 -3.82 -12.74
CA ALA A 67 -10.42 -2.69 -13.24
C ALA A 67 -11.78 -2.46 -12.52
N ASN A 68 -12.44 -3.54 -12.08
CA ASN A 68 -13.74 -3.44 -11.43
C ASN A 68 -13.75 -2.76 -10.07
N VAL A 69 -12.58 -2.55 -9.47
CA VAL A 69 -12.41 -1.80 -8.22
C VAL A 69 -13.01 -0.39 -8.26
N TRP A 70 -13.22 0.17 -9.46
CA TRP A 70 -13.75 1.51 -9.69
C TRP A 70 -15.29 1.57 -9.81
N TYR A 71 -15.96 0.43 -9.93
CA TYR A 71 -17.41 0.35 -10.20
C TYR A 71 -18.15 -0.82 -9.50
N GLU A 72 -17.43 -1.75 -8.86
CA GLU A 72 -17.99 -2.74 -7.93
C GLU A 72 -17.64 -2.34 -6.50
N ASP A 73 -18.64 -2.23 -5.62
CA ASP A 73 -18.52 -1.69 -4.26
C ASP A 73 -17.80 -0.32 -4.20
N ASN A 74 -17.89 0.43 -5.30
CA ASN A 74 -17.29 1.73 -5.51
C ASN A 74 -18.11 2.53 -6.52
N ASN A 75 -18.41 3.79 -6.22
CA ASN A 75 -19.16 4.71 -7.07
C ASN A 75 -18.26 5.72 -7.80
N MET A 76 -16.94 5.51 -7.86
CA MET A 76 -16.00 6.41 -8.55
C MET A 76 -16.35 6.59 -10.03
N TYR A 77 -16.64 5.50 -10.74
CA TYR A 77 -17.13 5.56 -12.11
C TYR A 77 -18.44 6.35 -12.24
N GLU A 78 -19.40 6.11 -11.35
CA GLU A 78 -20.69 6.80 -11.35
C GLU A 78 -20.53 8.32 -11.17
N TYR A 79 -19.64 8.75 -10.27
CA TYR A 79 -19.33 10.17 -10.08
C TYR A 79 -18.67 10.79 -11.31
N ALA A 80 -17.71 10.08 -11.93
CA ALA A 80 -17.10 10.54 -13.18
C ALA A 80 -18.12 10.68 -14.32
N TYR A 81 -19.01 9.70 -14.48
CA TYR A 81 -20.08 9.70 -15.46
C TYR A 81 -21.07 10.85 -15.24
N LYS A 82 -21.57 11.03 -14.01
CA LYS A 82 -22.48 12.13 -13.64
C LYS A 82 -21.87 13.51 -13.87
N ASN A 83 -20.56 13.62 -13.71
CA ASN A 83 -19.81 14.85 -13.98
C ASN A 83 -19.39 14.98 -15.46
N GLY A 84 -19.91 14.15 -16.37
CA GLY A 84 -19.74 14.31 -17.82
C GLY A 84 -18.34 13.96 -18.34
N TYR A 85 -17.61 13.07 -17.66
CA TYR A 85 -16.32 12.57 -18.12
C TYR A 85 -16.46 11.27 -18.93
N GLN A 86 -15.74 11.19 -20.03
CA GLN A 86 -15.48 9.90 -20.68
C GLN A 86 -14.44 9.14 -19.85
N THR A 87 -14.60 7.83 -19.71
CA THR A 87 -13.73 7.02 -18.85
C THR A 87 -13.22 5.78 -19.56
N ALA A 88 -12.04 5.32 -19.15
CA ALA A 88 -11.48 4.01 -19.49
C ALA A 88 -10.96 3.33 -18.21
N PHE A 89 -11.03 2.01 -18.19
CA PHE A 89 -10.59 1.16 -17.07
C PHE A 89 -9.69 0.06 -17.61
N ILE A 90 -8.55 -0.16 -16.98
CA ILE A 90 -7.52 -1.09 -17.44
C ILE A 90 -7.24 -2.17 -16.39
N ASN A 91 -6.97 -3.39 -16.84
CA ASN A 91 -6.35 -4.44 -16.04
C ASN A 91 -4.83 -4.44 -16.25
N MET A 92 -4.07 -4.45 -15.16
CA MET A 92 -2.60 -4.55 -15.14
C MET A 92 -2.15 -6.00 -14.88
N TYR A 93 -0.86 -6.27 -14.71
CA TYR A 93 -0.41 -7.62 -14.36
C TYR A 93 -0.90 -8.08 -12.97
N ASP A 94 -1.34 -7.16 -12.11
CA ASP A 94 -1.84 -7.48 -10.76
C ASP A 94 -3.14 -8.31 -10.75
N ILE A 95 -3.83 -8.44 -11.88
CA ILE A 95 -4.99 -9.35 -11.99
C ILE A 95 -4.60 -10.83 -12.07
N THR A 96 -3.32 -11.10 -12.25
CA THR A 96 -2.78 -12.46 -12.36
C THR A 96 -2.44 -13.00 -10.98
N GLY A 97 -2.14 -14.30 -10.88
CA GLY A 97 -1.65 -14.90 -9.63
C GLY A 97 -0.27 -14.40 -9.18
N THR A 98 0.40 -13.53 -9.96
CA THR A 98 1.72 -12.99 -9.64
C THR A 98 1.82 -11.54 -10.11
N PRO A 99 1.42 -10.57 -9.26
CA PRO A 99 1.59 -9.15 -9.55
C PRO A 99 3.05 -8.80 -9.89
N GLU A 100 3.24 -7.91 -10.86
CA GLU A 100 4.55 -7.55 -11.40
C GLU A 100 5.06 -6.22 -10.83
N ASP A 101 6.34 -5.92 -11.04
CA ASP A 101 6.94 -4.66 -10.57
C ASP A 101 6.51 -3.43 -11.40
N MET A 102 6.86 -2.25 -10.90
CA MET A 102 6.52 -0.96 -11.53
C MET A 102 7.21 -0.73 -12.87
N TRP A 103 8.29 -1.45 -13.19
CA TRP A 103 8.95 -1.33 -14.48
C TRP A 103 8.12 -2.04 -15.56
N LYS A 104 7.78 -3.30 -15.30
CA LYS A 104 7.00 -4.12 -16.25
C LYS A 104 5.57 -3.61 -16.40
N ASP A 105 4.92 -3.21 -15.30
CA ASP A 105 3.60 -2.57 -15.38
C ASP A 105 3.67 -1.19 -16.05
N GLY A 106 4.74 -0.43 -15.82
CA GLY A 106 4.97 0.85 -16.48
C GLY A 106 5.07 0.73 -18.01
N GLU A 107 5.79 -0.27 -18.51
CA GLU A 107 5.90 -0.55 -19.95
C GLU A 107 4.53 -0.88 -20.57
N LEU A 108 3.81 -1.82 -19.95
CA LEU A 108 2.46 -2.20 -20.38
C LEU A 108 1.53 -0.99 -20.38
N LEU A 109 1.52 -0.23 -19.29
CA LEU A 109 0.66 0.94 -19.12
C LEU A 109 0.99 2.03 -20.14
N ALA A 110 2.26 2.27 -20.46
CA ALA A 110 2.65 3.26 -21.45
C ALA A 110 2.07 2.97 -22.85
N ALA A 111 2.16 1.70 -23.28
CA ALA A 111 1.57 1.27 -24.55
C ALA A 111 0.04 1.49 -24.57
N LYS A 112 -0.64 1.18 -23.46
CA LYS A 112 -2.09 1.33 -23.35
C LYS A 112 -2.55 2.75 -23.17
N ILE A 113 -1.79 3.61 -22.48
CA ILE A 113 -2.05 5.05 -22.42
C ILE A 113 -2.06 5.65 -23.83
N GLN A 114 -1.09 5.28 -24.69
CA GLN A 114 -1.03 5.76 -26.06
C GLN A 114 -2.25 5.29 -26.88
N GLU A 115 -2.61 4.01 -26.77
CA GLU A 115 -3.78 3.42 -27.42
C GLU A 115 -5.09 4.13 -27.01
N ILE A 116 -5.29 4.31 -25.71
CA ILE A 116 -6.48 4.93 -25.13
C ILE A 116 -6.56 6.42 -25.48
N SER A 117 -5.43 7.14 -25.43
CA SER A 117 -5.39 8.55 -25.83
C SER A 117 -5.74 8.73 -27.31
N LYS A 118 -5.25 7.84 -28.19
CA LYS A 118 -5.62 7.84 -29.62
C LYS A 118 -7.10 7.53 -29.81
N TYR A 119 -7.65 6.56 -29.07
CA TYR A 119 -9.08 6.23 -29.12
C TYR A 119 -9.95 7.44 -28.79
N PHE A 120 -9.62 8.20 -27.75
CA PHE A 120 -10.37 9.40 -27.38
C PHE A 120 -10.00 10.65 -28.22
N GLY A 121 -8.93 10.60 -29.01
CA GLY A 121 -8.43 11.71 -29.82
C GLY A 121 -7.84 12.87 -29.00
N LYS A 122 -7.51 12.66 -27.72
CA LYS A 122 -7.05 13.69 -26.78
C LYS A 122 -6.15 13.10 -25.69
N LYS A 123 -5.37 13.95 -25.02
CA LYS A 123 -4.65 13.53 -23.81
C LYS A 123 -5.63 13.06 -22.73
N VAL A 124 -5.24 12.05 -21.97
CA VAL A 124 -6.00 11.56 -20.82
C VAL A 124 -5.58 12.24 -19.52
N VAL A 125 -6.45 12.18 -18.52
CA VAL A 125 -6.10 12.35 -17.10
C VAL A 125 -6.04 10.94 -16.50
N ILE A 126 -5.03 10.65 -15.70
CA ILE A 126 -4.97 9.37 -15.00
C ILE A 126 -5.43 9.57 -13.56
N VAL A 127 -6.30 8.69 -13.08
CA VAL A 127 -6.63 8.53 -11.66
C VAL A 127 -6.14 7.15 -11.25
N ALA A 128 -5.11 7.12 -10.41
CA ALA A 128 -4.44 5.89 -10.00
C ALA A 128 -4.58 5.69 -8.48
N HIS A 129 -4.77 4.44 -8.06
CA HIS A 129 -4.86 4.06 -6.64
C HIS A 129 -3.69 3.17 -6.27
N SER A 130 -3.14 3.36 -5.06
CA SER A 130 -2.10 2.50 -4.50
C SER A 130 -0.92 2.33 -5.48
N LYS A 131 -0.40 1.12 -5.67
CA LYS A 131 0.68 0.78 -6.61
C LYS A 131 0.50 1.36 -8.03
N GLY A 132 -0.74 1.49 -8.51
CA GLY A 132 -1.00 2.02 -9.85
C GLY A 132 -0.44 3.43 -10.10
N GLY A 133 -0.20 4.21 -9.03
CA GLY A 133 0.44 5.52 -9.15
C GLY A 133 1.96 5.44 -9.41
N VAL A 134 2.67 4.47 -8.85
CA VAL A 134 4.09 4.24 -9.16
C VAL A 134 4.25 3.61 -10.54
N ASP A 135 3.33 2.71 -10.94
CA ASP A 135 3.27 2.16 -12.31
C ASP A 135 3.04 3.29 -13.33
N THR A 136 2.12 4.21 -13.02
CA THR A 136 1.85 5.40 -13.84
C THR A 136 3.09 6.28 -13.96
N GLN A 137 3.81 6.53 -12.87
CA GLN A 137 5.02 7.35 -12.94
C GLN A 137 6.10 6.69 -13.80
N SER A 138 6.29 5.37 -13.65
CA SER A 138 7.19 4.59 -14.50
C SER A 138 6.83 4.70 -15.98
N ALA A 139 5.55 4.53 -16.33
CA ALA A 139 5.04 4.68 -17.70
C ALA A 139 5.35 6.06 -18.30
N LEU A 140 5.17 7.13 -17.51
CA LEU A 140 5.37 8.50 -17.97
C LEU A 140 6.84 8.86 -18.17
N VAL A 141 7.68 8.46 -17.21
CA VAL A 141 9.08 8.90 -17.11
C VAL A 141 10.01 7.98 -17.90
N ARG A 142 9.91 6.65 -17.70
CA ARG A 142 10.80 5.69 -18.39
C ARG A 142 10.31 5.30 -19.78
N TYR A 143 9.00 5.18 -19.94
CA TYR A 143 8.40 4.63 -21.15
C TYR A 143 7.71 5.71 -22.02
N ASN A 144 8.06 6.98 -21.79
CA ASN A 144 7.75 8.11 -22.68
C ASN A 144 6.23 8.29 -22.94
N ALA A 145 5.37 7.95 -21.97
CA ALA A 145 3.92 8.12 -22.09
C ALA A 145 3.43 9.55 -21.82
N TYR A 146 4.30 10.44 -21.33
CA TYR A 146 3.95 11.85 -21.02
C TYR A 146 3.28 12.65 -22.16
N PRO A 147 3.54 12.41 -23.47
CA PRO A 147 2.84 13.15 -24.52
C PRO A 147 1.33 12.92 -24.53
N TYR A 148 0.86 11.78 -23.99
CA TYR A 148 -0.53 11.33 -24.03
C TYR A 148 -1.31 11.63 -22.75
N VAL A 149 -0.63 12.18 -21.72
CA VAL A 149 -1.22 12.43 -20.42
C VAL A 149 -1.12 13.91 -20.09
N SER A 150 -2.18 14.46 -19.50
CA SER A 150 -2.27 15.87 -19.14
C SER A 150 -1.99 16.14 -17.66
N ARG A 151 -2.31 15.18 -16.79
CA ARG A 151 -2.04 15.19 -15.34
C ARG A 151 -2.35 13.81 -14.74
N VAL A 152 -1.85 13.57 -13.54
CA VAL A 152 -2.11 12.37 -12.75
C VAL A 152 -2.68 12.75 -11.39
N ILE A 153 -3.66 12.00 -10.92
CA ILE A 153 -4.20 12.08 -9.56
C ILE A 153 -3.92 10.73 -8.91
N THR A 154 -3.15 10.72 -7.81
CA THR A 154 -2.85 9.51 -7.05
C THR A 154 -3.66 9.48 -5.76
N LEU A 155 -4.19 8.31 -5.43
CA LEU A 155 -5.00 8.05 -4.24
C LEU A 155 -4.26 7.05 -3.35
N SER A 156 -3.61 7.55 -2.30
CA SER A 156 -2.77 6.77 -1.38
C SER A 156 -1.72 5.89 -2.08
N THR A 157 -1.02 6.43 -3.06
CA THR A 157 0.06 5.69 -3.73
C THR A 157 1.31 5.65 -2.84
N PRO A 158 1.89 4.48 -2.53
CA PRO A 158 3.11 4.36 -1.74
C PRO A 158 4.35 4.82 -2.55
N HIS A 159 4.51 6.12 -2.77
CA HIS A 159 5.62 6.68 -3.53
C HIS A 159 6.98 6.41 -2.88
N HIS A 160 7.00 6.22 -1.56
CA HIS A 160 8.17 5.83 -0.78
C HIS A 160 8.06 4.39 -0.23
N GLY A 161 7.15 3.58 -0.78
CA GLY A 161 6.95 2.20 -0.35
C GLY A 161 6.06 2.05 0.89
N SER A 162 5.99 0.84 1.43
CA SER A 162 5.23 0.53 2.65
C SER A 162 6.03 -0.39 3.56
N GLN A 163 6.04 -0.09 4.85
CA GLN A 163 6.66 -0.96 5.86
C GLN A 163 5.96 -2.32 5.94
N LEU A 164 4.71 -2.44 5.48
CA LEU A 164 4.06 -3.75 5.33
C LEU A 164 4.74 -4.62 4.28
N ALA A 165 5.31 -4.02 3.23
CA ALA A 165 6.11 -4.76 2.24
C ALA A 165 7.43 -5.23 2.86
N ASP A 166 8.12 -4.40 3.64
CA ASP A 166 9.32 -4.82 4.38
C ASP A 166 8.99 -5.96 5.36
N LEU A 167 7.87 -5.84 6.07
CA LEU A 167 7.36 -6.87 6.97
C LEU A 167 7.10 -8.18 6.22
N ALA A 168 6.44 -8.15 5.06
CA ALA A 168 6.12 -9.33 4.24
C ALA A 168 7.36 -10.07 3.71
N TYR A 169 8.57 -9.50 3.80
CA TYR A 169 9.84 -10.16 3.47
C TYR A 169 10.74 -10.41 4.70
N SER A 170 10.26 -10.12 5.92
CA SER A 170 10.97 -10.36 7.17
C SER A 170 11.01 -11.84 7.57
N SER A 171 11.88 -12.22 8.50
CA SER A 171 12.08 -13.63 8.88
C SER A 171 10.82 -14.30 9.44
N TRP A 172 10.02 -13.55 10.21
CA TRP A 172 8.86 -14.12 10.89
C TRP A 172 7.58 -14.09 10.05
N ALA A 173 7.43 -13.10 9.17
CA ALA A 173 6.23 -12.96 8.35
C ALA A 173 6.42 -13.46 6.91
N GLY A 174 7.65 -13.53 6.40
CA GLY A 174 7.93 -13.82 4.99
C GLY A 174 7.55 -15.21 4.55
N TRP A 175 7.73 -16.22 5.39
CA TRP A 175 7.32 -17.59 5.07
C TRP A 175 5.79 -17.74 5.02
N LEU A 176 5.04 -17.05 5.90
CA LEU A 176 3.59 -17.02 5.84
C LEU A 176 3.11 -16.22 4.63
N ALA A 177 3.75 -15.09 4.35
CA ALA A 177 3.47 -14.27 3.17
C ALA A 177 3.69 -15.06 1.87
N ASP A 178 4.73 -15.89 1.79
CA ASP A 178 4.95 -16.82 0.68
C ASP A 178 3.84 -17.89 0.61
N LEU A 179 3.50 -18.51 1.77
CA LEU A 179 2.44 -19.52 1.86
C LEU A 179 1.07 -19.00 1.40
N VAL A 180 0.72 -17.76 1.72
CA VAL A 180 -0.57 -17.13 1.34
C VAL A 180 -0.49 -16.30 0.06
N GLY A 181 0.65 -16.33 -0.65
CA GLY A 181 0.81 -15.71 -1.98
C GLY A 181 0.97 -14.18 -1.98
N SER A 182 1.32 -13.58 -0.84
CA SER A 182 1.57 -12.15 -0.71
C SER A 182 2.96 -11.74 -1.21
N GLN A 183 3.92 -12.66 -1.35
CA GLN A 183 5.22 -12.38 -1.98
C GLN A 183 5.12 -12.43 -3.51
N SER A 184 5.49 -11.33 -4.15
CA SER A 184 5.45 -11.17 -5.62
C SER A 184 6.43 -10.07 -6.04
N PRO A 185 6.84 -9.99 -7.32
CA PRO A 185 7.59 -8.84 -7.83
C PRO A 185 6.90 -7.51 -7.51
N GLY A 186 5.56 -7.46 -7.58
CA GLY A 186 4.77 -6.29 -7.21
C GLY A 186 4.94 -5.91 -5.73
N THR A 187 4.80 -6.85 -4.80
CA THR A 187 5.01 -6.58 -3.35
C THR A 187 6.46 -6.23 -3.06
N SER A 188 7.42 -6.95 -3.64
CA SER A 188 8.86 -6.71 -3.49
C SER A 188 9.22 -5.29 -3.92
N SER A 189 8.64 -4.80 -5.03
CA SER A 189 8.87 -3.46 -5.53
C SER A 189 8.49 -2.37 -4.52
N LEU A 190 7.51 -2.62 -3.65
CA LEU A 190 6.99 -1.65 -2.68
C LEU A 190 7.75 -1.64 -1.34
N GLN A 191 8.81 -2.44 -1.18
CA GLN A 191 9.70 -2.32 -0.03
C GLN A 191 10.32 -0.92 0.02
N THR A 192 10.41 -0.34 1.22
CA THR A 192 10.77 1.08 1.41
C THR A 192 12.13 1.41 0.80
N SER A 193 13.11 0.52 0.99
CA SER A 193 14.44 0.66 0.41
C SER A 193 14.47 0.61 -1.12
N TYR A 194 13.66 -0.23 -1.75
CA TYR A 194 13.63 -0.31 -3.21
C TYR A 194 12.85 0.86 -3.82
N MET A 195 11.81 1.35 -3.13
CA MET A 195 11.15 2.60 -3.51
C MET A 195 12.06 3.83 -3.33
N ASP A 196 12.94 3.85 -2.35
CA ASP A 196 13.98 4.90 -2.22
C ASP A 196 14.91 4.93 -3.44
N TYR A 197 15.38 3.76 -3.89
CA TYR A 197 16.08 3.66 -5.18
C TYR A 197 15.24 4.16 -6.35
N PHE A 198 13.97 3.74 -6.45
CA PHE A 198 13.07 4.19 -7.50
C PHE A 198 12.92 5.73 -7.50
N ARG A 199 12.85 6.38 -6.33
CA ARG A 199 12.85 7.85 -6.21
C ARG A 199 14.13 8.45 -6.75
N SER A 200 15.28 7.88 -6.39
CA SER A 200 16.58 8.34 -6.88
C SER A 200 16.69 8.26 -8.41
N GLU A 201 16.11 7.22 -9.01
CA GLU A 201 16.10 7.03 -10.45
C GLU A 201 15.14 8.00 -11.15
N MET A 202 13.95 8.25 -10.58
CA MET A 202 13.04 9.26 -11.12
C MET A 202 13.63 10.67 -11.03
N ALA A 203 14.33 11.00 -9.95
CA ALA A 203 14.94 12.32 -9.76
C ALA A 203 16.04 12.64 -10.78
N LYS A 204 16.71 11.61 -11.33
CA LYS A 204 17.72 11.76 -12.38
C LYS A 204 17.12 11.98 -13.77
N ASP A 205 15.83 11.66 -13.95
CA ASP A 205 15.20 11.68 -15.27
C ASP A 205 14.69 13.09 -15.63
N PRO A 206 15.08 13.66 -16.79
CA PRO A 206 14.65 14.99 -17.21
C PRO A 206 13.13 15.10 -17.43
N ASP A 207 12.44 13.97 -17.58
CA ASP A 207 11.03 13.92 -17.91
C ASP A 207 10.12 13.84 -16.68
N VAL A 208 10.71 13.72 -15.48
CA VAL A 208 9.99 13.54 -14.19
C VAL A 208 8.92 14.59 -13.92
N ASN A 209 9.12 15.83 -14.40
CA ASN A 209 8.21 16.96 -14.18
C ASN A 209 7.38 17.35 -15.41
N LYS A 210 7.40 16.56 -16.50
CA LYS A 210 6.65 16.90 -17.74
C LYS A 210 5.13 16.79 -17.58
N VAL A 211 4.65 16.00 -16.62
CA VAL A 211 3.22 15.83 -16.31
C VAL A 211 3.01 16.17 -14.84
N PRO A 212 2.09 17.08 -14.49
CA PRO A 212 1.82 17.42 -13.10
C PRO A 212 1.11 16.27 -12.38
N PHE A 213 1.58 15.97 -11.17
CA PHE A 213 0.95 15.03 -10.24
C PHE A 213 0.22 15.79 -9.13
N TYR A 214 -0.92 15.22 -8.73
CA TYR A 214 -1.71 15.65 -7.60
C TYR A 214 -1.96 14.45 -6.70
N THR A 215 -1.65 14.56 -5.41
CA THR A 215 -1.74 13.43 -4.48
C THR A 215 -2.85 13.62 -3.47
N MET A 216 -3.44 12.52 -3.04
CA MET A 216 -4.33 12.46 -1.87
C MET A 216 -3.87 11.32 -0.97
N SER A 217 -4.02 11.49 0.34
CA SER A 217 -3.68 10.45 1.31
C SER A 217 -4.77 10.23 2.35
N GLY A 218 -4.97 8.96 2.71
CA GLY A 218 -5.81 8.58 3.83
C GLY A 218 -5.04 8.61 5.15
N ASN A 219 -5.70 8.94 6.25
CA ASN A 219 -5.12 8.95 7.59
C ASN A 219 -5.98 8.25 8.65
N LYS A 220 -6.97 7.45 8.21
CA LYS A 220 -7.89 6.74 9.09
C LYS A 220 -8.07 5.30 8.66
N TRP A 221 -7.46 4.40 9.42
CA TRP A 221 -7.58 2.96 9.25
C TRP A 221 -8.71 2.33 10.10
N SER A 222 -9.07 2.97 11.21
CA SER A 222 -10.09 2.48 12.14
C SER A 222 -11.52 2.73 11.64
N GLY A 223 -12.43 1.80 11.95
CA GLY A 223 -13.85 1.90 11.57
C GLY A 223 -14.17 1.50 10.13
N SER A 224 -13.25 0.83 9.43
CA SER A 224 -13.45 0.27 8.08
C SER A 224 -14.32 -1.00 8.06
N GLY A 225 -14.47 -1.67 9.21
CA GLY A 225 -15.10 -2.98 9.33
C GLY A 225 -14.25 -4.15 8.79
N LYS A 226 -13.04 -3.88 8.27
CA LYS A 226 -12.11 -4.90 7.75
C LYS A 226 -10.92 -5.04 8.71
N ALA A 227 -10.64 -6.29 9.08
CA ALA A 227 -9.57 -6.61 10.02
C ALA A 227 -8.19 -6.24 9.46
N SER A 228 -7.94 -6.48 8.18
CA SER A 228 -6.64 -6.22 7.55
C SER A 228 -6.21 -4.74 7.59
N TYR A 229 -7.12 -3.79 7.36
CA TYR A 229 -6.82 -2.36 7.57
C TYR A 229 -6.60 -2.01 9.05
N THR A 230 -7.26 -2.71 9.97
CA THR A 230 -7.08 -2.48 11.41
C THR A 230 -5.70 -2.96 11.87
N PHE A 231 -5.28 -4.13 11.40
CA PHE A 231 -3.94 -4.66 11.62
C PHE A 231 -2.88 -3.75 11.00
N GLY A 232 -2.94 -3.55 9.69
CA GLY A 232 -1.96 -2.76 8.96
C GLY A 232 -1.89 -1.33 9.50
N GLY A 233 -3.02 -0.74 9.88
CA GLY A 233 -3.04 0.58 10.47
C GLY A 233 -2.46 0.68 11.86
N SER A 234 -2.65 -0.35 12.68
CA SER A 234 -2.00 -0.45 14.00
C SER A 234 -0.49 -0.58 13.83
N TYR A 235 -0.02 -1.49 12.96
CA TYR A 235 1.41 -1.64 12.66
C TYR A 235 2.01 -0.35 12.10
N LEU A 236 1.37 0.26 11.11
CA LEU A 236 1.86 1.48 10.48
C LEU A 236 1.79 2.72 11.37
N SER A 237 0.98 2.69 12.45
CA SER A 237 0.91 3.81 13.39
C SER A 237 2.23 4.10 14.08
N LEU A 238 3.12 3.10 14.09
CA LEU A 238 4.48 3.20 14.57
C LEU A 238 5.37 4.06 13.67
N PHE A 239 5.05 4.15 12.37
CA PHE A 239 5.83 4.89 11.37
C PHE A 239 5.14 6.19 10.95
N GLY A 240 4.02 6.54 11.60
CA GLY A 240 3.27 7.77 11.35
C GLY A 240 1.79 7.56 11.03
N SER A 241 1.12 8.68 10.73
CA SER A 241 -0.29 8.65 10.33
C SER A 241 -0.47 7.86 9.03
N ASN A 242 -1.53 7.06 8.90
CA ASN A 242 -1.66 6.10 7.80
C ASN A 242 -3.13 5.73 7.50
N ASP A 243 -3.36 5.09 6.36
CA ASP A 243 -4.67 4.64 5.90
C ASP A 243 -4.95 3.15 6.08
N GLY A 244 -4.06 2.45 6.81
CA GLY A 244 -4.08 1.02 7.01
C GLY A 244 -3.05 0.27 6.17
N VAL A 245 -2.43 0.94 5.20
CA VAL A 245 -1.57 0.31 4.18
C VAL A 245 -0.36 1.16 3.83
N VAL A 246 -0.58 2.47 3.73
CA VAL A 246 0.41 3.45 3.33
C VAL A 246 0.42 4.56 4.37
N THR A 247 1.61 4.96 4.82
CA THR A 247 1.76 6.15 5.66
C THR A 247 1.46 7.40 4.84
N THR A 248 0.92 8.42 5.49
CA THR A 248 0.59 9.70 4.84
C THR A 248 1.81 10.34 4.19
N ASP A 249 2.99 10.22 4.80
CA ASP A 249 4.26 10.71 4.25
C ASP A 249 4.68 9.93 3.00
N SER A 250 4.59 8.60 3.02
CA SER A 250 4.88 7.78 1.82
C SER A 250 3.90 8.05 0.67
N ALA A 251 2.68 8.50 0.98
CA ALA A 251 1.69 8.89 -0.01
C ALA A 251 1.96 10.24 -0.69
N LEU A 252 2.94 11.02 -0.21
CA LEU A 252 3.37 12.26 -0.85
C LEU A 252 4.38 11.96 -1.95
N LEU A 253 4.29 12.70 -3.06
CA LEU A 253 5.25 12.62 -4.15
C LEU A 253 6.05 13.92 -4.22
N PRO A 254 7.39 13.88 -4.21
CA PRO A 254 8.21 15.08 -4.40
C PRO A 254 7.83 15.85 -5.68
N GLY A 255 7.62 17.16 -5.55
CA GLY A 255 7.21 18.03 -6.66
C GLY A 255 5.72 17.97 -7.04
N ALA A 256 4.92 17.11 -6.41
CA ALA A 256 3.48 17.04 -6.63
C ALA A 256 2.70 18.01 -5.72
N THR A 257 1.46 18.33 -6.11
CA THR A 257 0.54 19.09 -5.26
C THR A 257 -0.29 18.14 -4.40
N LEU A 258 -0.18 18.24 -3.07
CA LEU A 258 -1.12 17.57 -2.17
C LEU A 258 -2.50 18.25 -2.28
N ILE A 259 -3.51 17.51 -2.74
CA ILE A 259 -4.90 17.97 -2.75
C ILE A 259 -5.43 17.97 -1.32
N GLN A 260 -5.35 16.82 -0.65
CA GLN A 260 -5.85 16.66 0.71
C GLN A 260 -5.36 15.35 1.35
N SER A 261 -5.01 15.43 2.64
CA SER A 261 -4.98 14.29 3.54
C SER A 261 -6.30 14.25 4.33
N GLY A 262 -6.96 13.10 4.41
CA GLY A 262 -8.29 13.02 5.00
C GLY A 262 -8.58 11.69 5.68
N ALA A 263 -9.68 11.66 6.42
CA ALA A 263 -10.12 10.55 7.26
C ALA A 263 -10.66 9.36 6.45
N TRP A 264 -9.80 8.81 5.59
CA TRP A 264 -10.04 7.66 4.73
C TRP A 264 -9.07 6.53 5.06
N ASN A 265 -9.56 5.30 4.99
CA ASN A 265 -8.71 4.13 4.84
C ASN A 265 -8.37 3.91 3.36
N HIS A 266 -7.48 2.95 3.10
CA HIS A 266 -6.98 2.66 1.76
C HIS A 266 -8.06 2.23 0.74
N LYS A 267 -9.20 1.71 1.19
CA LYS A 267 -10.39 1.47 0.34
C LYS A 267 -11.20 2.73 0.10
N THR A 268 -11.51 3.48 1.15
CA THR A 268 -12.42 4.64 1.06
C THR A 268 -11.81 5.84 0.35
N VAL A 269 -10.47 5.96 0.29
CA VAL A 269 -9.78 7.02 -0.46
C VAL A 269 -10.04 6.92 -1.97
N ARG A 270 -10.24 5.71 -2.49
CA ARG A 270 -10.61 5.46 -3.90
C ARG A 270 -12.12 5.44 -4.14
N THR A 271 -12.95 5.72 -3.13
CA THR A 271 -14.41 5.73 -3.28
C THR A 271 -14.92 7.08 -3.78
N GLY A 272 -15.70 7.08 -4.85
CA GLY A 272 -16.21 8.30 -5.50
C GLY A 272 -16.89 9.29 -4.57
N SER A 273 -17.84 8.82 -3.75
CA SER A 273 -18.56 9.65 -2.77
C SER A 273 -17.69 10.20 -1.65
N SER A 274 -16.48 9.66 -1.46
CA SER A 274 -15.54 10.12 -0.44
C SER A 274 -14.60 11.20 -0.98
N THR A 275 -14.14 11.06 -2.23
CA THR A 275 -12.98 11.85 -2.72
C THR A 275 -13.17 12.53 -4.07
N PHE A 276 -14.10 12.09 -4.94
CA PHE A 276 -14.18 12.62 -6.31
C PHE A 276 -14.40 14.13 -6.35
N ASP A 277 -15.30 14.65 -5.51
CA ASP A 277 -15.59 16.09 -5.47
C ASP A 277 -14.41 16.95 -5.01
N LEU A 278 -13.43 16.36 -4.31
CA LEU A 278 -12.23 17.04 -3.84
C LEU A 278 -11.21 17.22 -4.96
N PHE A 279 -11.07 16.22 -5.84
CA PHE A 279 -10.10 16.26 -6.92
C PHE A 279 -10.67 16.65 -8.28
N LYS A 280 -12.00 16.74 -8.45
CA LYS A 280 -12.62 17.02 -9.77
C LYS A 280 -12.15 18.33 -10.42
N SER A 281 -11.83 19.35 -9.63
CA SER A 281 -11.30 20.63 -10.13
C SER A 281 -9.89 20.48 -10.70
N TYR A 282 -9.12 19.53 -10.16
CA TYR A 282 -7.78 19.19 -10.61
C TYR A 282 -7.79 18.34 -11.88
N ILE A 283 -8.84 17.56 -12.16
CA ILE A 283 -9.08 16.94 -13.49
C ILE A 283 -9.21 18.01 -14.58
N GLY A 284 -9.78 19.17 -14.22
CA GLY A 284 -9.85 20.43 -14.97
C GLY A 284 -10.58 20.38 -16.32
N THR A 285 -10.58 21.54 -16.99
CA THR A 285 -10.96 21.68 -18.41
C THR A 285 -9.68 21.98 -19.19
N LEU A 286 -9.46 21.29 -20.31
CA LEU A 286 -8.32 21.57 -21.19
C LEU A 286 -8.69 22.77 -22.07
N PRO A 287 -7.84 23.82 -22.17
CA PRO A 287 -7.97 24.80 -23.24
C PRO A 287 -7.92 24.06 -24.58
N ALA A 288 -8.78 24.44 -25.54
CA ALA A 288 -8.91 23.74 -26.82
C ALA A 288 -7.57 23.49 -27.56
N ALA A 289 -6.58 24.37 -27.37
CA ALA A 289 -5.24 24.25 -27.95
C ALA A 289 -4.36 23.11 -27.38
N VAL A 290 -4.70 22.59 -26.18
CA VAL A 290 -4.01 21.47 -25.50
C VAL A 290 -4.79 20.15 -25.63
N ALA A 291 -6.08 20.23 -26.00
CA ALA A 291 -6.97 19.09 -26.18
C ALA A 291 -6.69 18.32 -27.49
N SER A 292 -6.15 18.99 -28.51
CA SER A 292 -5.80 18.38 -29.78
C SER A 292 -4.42 17.71 -29.72
N LEU A 293 -4.34 16.42 -30.03
CA LEU A 293 -3.07 15.76 -30.33
C LEU A 293 -2.45 16.46 -31.55
N LYS A 294 -1.45 17.33 -31.35
CA LYS A 294 -0.56 17.71 -32.46
C LYS A 294 0.32 16.50 -32.76
N THR A 295 0.22 15.99 -33.98
CA THR A 295 1.06 14.90 -34.49
C THR A 295 2.53 15.26 -34.25
N PRO A 296 3.31 14.45 -33.52
CA PRO A 296 4.76 14.65 -33.47
C PRO A 296 5.33 14.46 -34.87
N ALA A 297 6.30 15.29 -35.25
CA ALA A 297 7.11 15.03 -36.43
C ALA A 297 7.77 13.65 -36.29
N SER A 298 7.53 12.80 -37.28
CA SER A 298 8.15 11.51 -37.57
C SER A 298 9.08 10.94 -36.48
N VAL A 299 8.51 10.19 -35.55
CA VAL A 299 9.29 9.18 -34.81
C VAL A 299 9.48 8.05 -35.81
N THR A 300 10.69 7.87 -36.31
CA THR A 300 11.06 6.75 -37.18
C THR A 300 10.68 5.44 -36.50
N GLU A 301 9.89 4.62 -37.21
CA GLU A 301 9.59 3.23 -36.85
C GLU A 301 10.90 2.47 -36.67
N ASN A 302 11.37 2.33 -35.42
CA ASN A 302 12.20 1.20 -35.07
C ASN A 302 11.24 0.05 -34.78
N THR A 303 11.17 -0.86 -35.73
CA THR A 303 10.58 -2.19 -35.58
C THR A 303 11.13 -2.84 -34.32
N TYR A 304 10.28 -2.99 -33.30
CA TYR A 304 10.57 -3.85 -32.15
C TYR A 304 10.62 -5.30 -32.67
N GLN A 305 11.83 -5.78 -32.95
CA GLN A 305 12.06 -7.21 -33.13
C GLN A 305 11.93 -7.89 -31.77
N THR A 306 10.91 -8.71 -31.63
CA THR A 306 10.73 -9.68 -30.55
C THR A 306 11.89 -10.67 -30.55
N GLN A 307 12.81 -10.55 -29.59
CA GLN A 307 13.72 -11.60 -29.17
C GLN A 307 13.37 -11.95 -27.71
N PRO A 308 13.16 -13.23 -27.36
CA PRO A 308 12.99 -13.62 -25.97
C PRO A 308 14.39 -13.65 -25.33
N SER A 309 14.74 -12.59 -24.60
CA SER A 309 15.98 -12.50 -23.84
C SER A 309 15.64 -12.19 -22.39
N VAL A 310 15.80 -13.21 -21.54
CA VAL A 310 15.71 -13.10 -20.08
C VAL A 310 17.01 -12.46 -19.57
N THR A 311 17.14 -11.14 -19.69
CA THR A 311 18.15 -10.33 -18.99
C THR A 311 17.67 -8.88 -18.92
N ASN A 312 17.64 -8.29 -17.73
CA ASN A 312 17.47 -6.84 -17.55
C ASN A 312 18.48 -6.06 -18.43
N PRO A 313 18.08 -4.99 -19.13
CA PRO A 313 19.01 -4.25 -19.98
C PRO A 313 20.02 -3.48 -19.12
N THR A 314 21.30 -3.76 -19.33
CA THR A 314 22.42 -2.95 -18.86
C THR A 314 22.39 -1.58 -19.54
N MET A 315 22.34 -0.48 -18.77
CA MET A 315 22.27 0.89 -19.30
C MET A 315 23.64 1.41 -19.78
N PRO A 316 23.71 2.23 -20.84
CA PRO A 316 24.94 2.86 -21.30
C PRO A 316 25.35 4.02 -20.39
N SER A 317 26.63 4.06 -20.02
CA SER A 317 27.27 5.12 -19.22
C SER A 317 27.16 6.50 -19.89
N ARG A 318 26.53 7.47 -19.22
CA ARG A 318 26.70 8.90 -19.50
C ARG A 318 26.96 9.68 -18.22
N SER A 319 27.92 10.61 -18.31
CA SER A 319 28.62 11.25 -17.18
C SER A 319 27.72 11.86 -16.11
N GLN A 320 28.06 11.57 -14.86
CA GLN A 320 27.50 12.11 -13.63
C GLN A 320 27.67 13.63 -13.55
N SER A 321 26.57 14.33 -13.29
CA SER A 321 26.59 15.60 -12.55
C SER A 321 25.78 15.41 -11.28
N THR A 322 26.36 15.77 -10.15
CA THR A 322 25.80 15.69 -8.79
C THR A 322 24.36 16.22 -8.73
N PRO A 323 23.41 15.48 -8.13
CA PRO A 323 22.05 15.97 -7.93
C PRO A 323 22.01 17.07 -6.87
N PRO A 324 21.10 18.05 -6.99
CA PRO A 324 20.89 19.08 -5.99
C PRO A 324 20.20 18.53 -4.74
N VAL A 325 20.56 19.10 -3.58
CA VAL A 325 19.99 18.82 -2.25
C VAL A 325 18.50 19.15 -2.24
N ASP A 326 17.69 18.18 -1.80
CA ASP A 326 16.22 18.29 -1.67
C ASP A 326 15.85 19.27 -0.54
N PRO A 327 15.07 20.34 -0.81
CA PRO A 327 14.66 21.31 0.21
C PRO A 327 13.50 20.83 1.12
N TYR A 328 12.99 19.61 0.95
CA TYR A 328 11.94 19.05 1.80
C TYR A 328 12.51 18.10 2.84
N ASN A 329 13.35 18.64 3.72
CA ASN A 329 13.72 17.97 4.96
C ASN A 329 12.53 18.05 5.92
N VAL A 330 11.51 17.23 5.69
CA VAL A 330 10.52 16.90 6.71
C VAL A 330 11.23 15.93 7.63
N THR A 331 11.67 16.43 8.78
CA THR A 331 12.06 15.58 9.90
C THR A 331 10.82 14.80 10.33
N SER A 332 10.63 13.60 9.79
CA SER A 332 9.91 12.57 10.54
C SER A 332 10.71 12.41 11.83
N GLU A 333 10.08 12.68 12.97
CA GLU A 333 10.49 11.96 14.16
C GLU A 333 10.26 10.50 13.79
N ASP A 334 11.33 9.79 13.45
CA ASP A 334 11.27 8.39 13.06
C ASP A 334 10.69 7.63 14.26
N GLY A 335 9.39 7.37 14.23
CA GLY A 335 8.75 6.53 15.21
C GLY A 335 9.36 5.14 15.12
N HIS A 336 10.18 4.78 16.10
CA HIS A 336 10.81 3.47 16.14
C HIS A 336 9.83 2.49 16.76
N GLY A 337 9.05 1.86 15.88
CA GLY A 337 7.97 0.98 16.26
C GLY A 337 8.37 -0.14 17.21
N GLN A 338 7.73 -0.17 18.37
CA GLN A 338 7.87 -1.23 19.36
C GLN A 338 6.82 -2.29 19.06
N TYR A 339 7.21 -3.30 18.30
CA TYR A 339 6.38 -4.46 18.03
C TYR A 339 7.13 -5.75 18.29
N TYR A 340 6.38 -6.83 18.45
CA TYR A 340 6.90 -8.18 18.60
C TYR A 340 6.17 -9.08 17.62
N ILE A 341 6.93 -9.79 16.78
CA ILE A 341 6.37 -10.68 15.77
C ILE A 341 6.92 -12.08 15.97
N ARG A 342 6.05 -13.08 16.02
CA ARG A 342 6.43 -14.49 15.98
C ARG A 342 5.46 -15.25 15.10
N GLY A 343 5.94 -16.33 14.51
CA GLY A 343 5.12 -17.17 13.66
C GLY A 343 5.69 -18.58 13.58
N GLY A 344 4.85 -19.52 13.20
CA GLY A 344 5.26 -20.88 12.93
C GLY A 344 4.11 -21.75 12.48
N GLU A 345 4.38 -23.04 12.30
CA GLU A 345 3.37 -24.04 12.02
C GLU A 345 2.77 -24.62 13.32
N HIS A 346 1.55 -25.13 13.24
CA HIS A 346 0.91 -25.85 14.33
C HIS A 346 0.11 -27.06 13.84
N GLN A 347 -0.08 -28.03 14.74
CA GLN A 347 -0.92 -29.22 14.52
C GLN A 347 -2.26 -29.07 15.26
N GLY A 348 -2.93 -27.93 15.06
CA GLY A 348 -4.22 -27.61 15.69
C GLY A 348 -4.16 -26.69 16.91
N VAL A 349 -3.01 -26.60 17.59
CA VAL A 349 -2.80 -25.63 18.69
C VAL A 349 -1.45 -24.96 18.55
N ALA A 350 -1.43 -23.64 18.59
CA ALA A 350 -0.24 -22.81 18.62
C ALA A 350 -0.11 -22.11 19.98
N HIS A 351 1.12 -21.97 20.45
CA HIS A 351 1.46 -21.28 21.69
C HIS A 351 2.52 -20.23 21.42
N GLU A 352 2.25 -19.00 21.87
CA GLU A 352 3.20 -17.91 21.82
C GLU A 352 3.34 -17.23 23.17
N THR A 353 4.44 -16.49 23.32
CA THR A 353 4.73 -15.72 24.53
C THR A 353 5.17 -14.32 24.16
N LEU A 354 4.49 -13.32 24.71
CA LEU A 354 4.88 -11.92 24.61
C LEU A 354 5.20 -11.37 26.00
N THR A 355 6.04 -10.34 26.05
CA THR A 355 6.39 -9.67 27.30
C THR A 355 5.77 -8.28 27.36
N VAL A 356 5.50 -7.83 28.57
CA VAL A 356 4.96 -6.51 28.87
C VAL A 356 5.86 -5.87 29.91
N GLU A 357 6.54 -4.82 29.50
CA GLU A 357 7.40 -4.02 30.36
C GLU A 357 6.64 -2.93 31.12
N ASN A 358 7.35 -2.16 31.94
CA ASN A 358 6.78 -1.03 32.64
C ASN A 358 6.21 0.02 31.66
N ASN A 359 5.10 0.66 32.04
CA ASN A 359 4.46 1.78 31.33
C ASN A 359 3.74 1.44 30.01
N VAL A 360 3.61 0.17 29.63
CA VAL A 360 2.78 -0.22 28.48
C VAL A 360 1.32 0.13 28.74
N LYS A 361 0.76 1.03 27.93
CA LYS A 361 -0.64 1.45 28.05
C LYS A 361 -1.57 0.49 27.34
N THR A 362 -1.24 0.12 26.10
CA THR A 362 -2.03 -0.82 25.32
C THR A 362 -1.16 -1.68 24.44
N ILE A 363 -1.66 -2.88 24.14
CA ILE A 363 -1.08 -3.79 23.15
C ILE A 363 -2.18 -4.17 22.19
N SER A 364 -2.02 -3.83 20.92
CA SER A 364 -2.86 -4.31 19.83
C SER A 364 -2.21 -5.55 19.24
N ILE A 365 -2.92 -6.68 19.31
CA ILE A 365 -2.41 -7.97 18.89
C ILE A 365 -3.24 -8.43 17.71
N ASP A 366 -2.58 -8.81 16.63
CA ASP A 366 -3.19 -9.52 15.52
C ASP A 366 -2.61 -10.93 15.44
N TRP A 367 -3.50 -11.90 15.43
CA TRP A 367 -3.18 -13.28 15.10
C TRP A 367 -3.66 -13.57 13.68
N LEU A 368 -2.75 -13.50 12.73
CA LEU A 368 -2.98 -13.88 11.34
C LEU A 368 -2.77 -15.39 11.20
N SER A 369 -3.67 -16.07 10.50
CA SER A 369 -3.63 -17.53 10.33
C SER A 369 -4.12 -17.93 8.95
N ASP A 370 -3.54 -18.96 8.35
CA ASP A 370 -4.05 -19.55 7.10
C ASP A 370 -5.30 -20.43 7.33
N GLN A 371 -5.58 -20.78 8.59
CA GLN A 371 -6.76 -21.50 9.04
C GLN A 371 -7.65 -20.63 9.95
N PRO A 372 -8.99 -20.76 9.87
CA PRO A 372 -9.86 -20.09 10.82
C PRO A 372 -9.68 -20.67 12.23
N LEU A 373 -9.58 -19.78 13.22
CA LEU A 373 -9.47 -20.17 14.62
C LEU A 373 -10.81 -20.60 15.19
N THR A 374 -10.76 -21.56 16.11
CA THR A 374 -11.90 -21.99 16.94
C THR A 374 -11.84 -21.39 18.34
N ASP A 375 -10.63 -21.07 18.84
CA ASP A 375 -10.41 -20.43 20.13
C ASP A 375 -9.13 -19.59 20.11
N LEU A 376 -9.14 -18.48 20.84
CA LEU A 376 -7.96 -17.64 21.08
C LEU A 376 -7.98 -17.16 22.53
N GLN A 377 -6.97 -17.54 23.31
CA GLN A 377 -6.88 -17.26 24.73
C GLN A 377 -5.59 -16.53 25.07
N PHE A 378 -5.71 -15.46 25.86
CA PHE A 378 -4.60 -14.74 26.48
C PHE A 378 -4.56 -15.10 27.97
N ILE A 379 -3.36 -15.38 28.49
CA ILE A 379 -3.13 -15.72 29.88
C ILE A 379 -2.12 -14.71 30.43
N SER A 380 -2.58 -13.91 31.39
CA SER A 380 -1.76 -12.91 32.09
C SER A 380 -0.69 -13.54 33.00
N PRO A 381 0.31 -12.77 33.46
CA PRO A 381 1.33 -13.22 34.41
C PRO A 381 0.74 -13.78 35.71
N SER A 382 -0.35 -13.19 36.20
CA SER A 382 -1.10 -13.69 37.37
C SER A 382 -1.94 -14.96 37.11
N GLY A 383 -1.98 -15.45 35.87
CA GLY A 383 -2.71 -16.64 35.46
C GLY A 383 -4.19 -16.39 35.10
N LYS A 384 -4.65 -15.14 35.11
CA LYS A 384 -5.99 -14.78 34.63
C LYS A 384 -6.09 -15.03 33.13
N LYS A 385 -7.11 -15.78 32.72
CA LYS A 385 -7.41 -16.11 31.33
C LYS A 385 -8.43 -15.13 30.73
N GLN A 386 -8.21 -14.72 29.50
CA GLN A 386 -9.10 -13.89 28.69
C GLN A 386 -9.29 -14.57 27.33
N ASN A 387 -10.53 -14.97 27.03
CA ASN A 387 -10.87 -15.51 25.72
C ASN A 387 -11.27 -14.37 24.79
N ILE A 388 -10.76 -14.41 23.55
CA ILE A 388 -11.11 -13.48 22.49
C ILE A 388 -12.17 -14.10 21.61
N ASN A 389 -13.14 -13.28 21.21
CA ASN A 389 -14.13 -13.71 20.25
C ASN A 389 -13.47 -13.84 18.86
N VAL A 390 -13.38 -15.07 18.36
CA VAL A 390 -12.78 -15.36 17.06
C VAL A 390 -13.74 -14.98 15.92
N GLN A 391 -13.21 -14.31 14.90
CA GLN A 391 -13.88 -13.97 13.66
C GLN A 391 -13.46 -14.95 12.56
N SER A 392 -14.32 -15.23 11.59
CA SER A 392 -14.00 -16.19 10.51
C SER A 392 -14.07 -15.57 9.12
N ASN A 393 -13.95 -14.25 9.02
CA ASN A 393 -13.91 -13.58 7.72
C ASN A 393 -12.45 -13.57 7.23
N PRO A 394 -12.15 -14.18 6.07
CA PRO A 394 -10.82 -14.09 5.50
C PRO A 394 -10.54 -12.68 5.00
N ASP A 395 -9.26 -12.30 4.97
CA ASP A 395 -8.77 -11.12 4.29
C ASP A 395 -8.91 -11.29 2.78
N ASP A 396 -9.32 -10.21 2.14
CA ASP A 396 -9.47 -10.06 0.70
C ASP A 396 -8.53 -8.98 0.14
N GLU A 397 -7.63 -8.43 0.97
CA GLU A 397 -6.74 -7.32 0.62
C GLU A 397 -5.24 -7.73 0.66
N PHE A 398 -4.58 -7.79 1.84
CA PHE A 398 -3.11 -7.93 1.95
C PHE A 398 -2.62 -9.37 2.05
N PHE A 399 -3.39 -10.21 2.73
CA PHE A 399 -3.11 -11.62 2.92
C PHE A 399 -4.32 -12.44 2.43
N PRO A 400 -4.61 -12.45 1.11
CA PRO A 400 -5.82 -13.09 0.58
C PRO A 400 -5.99 -14.52 1.08
N GLY A 401 -7.13 -14.79 1.73
CA GLY A 401 -7.47 -16.11 2.28
C GLY A 401 -6.99 -16.36 3.72
N ALA A 402 -6.18 -15.48 4.30
CA ALA A 402 -5.78 -15.55 5.70
C ALA A 402 -6.84 -14.94 6.63
N TYR A 403 -6.83 -15.30 7.91
CA TYR A 403 -7.80 -14.88 8.92
C TYR A 403 -7.09 -14.06 10.00
N HIS A 404 -7.54 -12.82 10.21
CA HIS A 404 -7.04 -11.95 11.26
C HIS A 404 -7.88 -12.09 12.54
N GLN A 405 -7.22 -12.22 13.70
CA GLN A 405 -7.86 -12.08 15.00
C GLN A 405 -7.23 -10.94 15.77
N ILE A 406 -7.95 -9.83 15.82
CA ILE A 406 -7.45 -8.61 16.45
C ILE A 406 -8.02 -8.51 17.88
N ALA A 407 -7.10 -8.42 18.83
CA ALA A 407 -7.40 -8.17 20.23
C ALA A 407 -6.66 -6.92 20.71
N THR A 408 -7.17 -6.27 21.75
CA THR A 408 -6.45 -5.17 22.41
C THR A 408 -6.44 -5.41 23.90
N LEU A 409 -5.24 -5.45 24.48
CA LEU A 409 -5.03 -5.46 25.91
C LEU A 409 -4.92 -4.02 26.39
N GLN A 410 -5.82 -3.62 27.29
CA GLN A 410 -5.83 -2.30 27.91
C GLN A 410 -5.17 -2.40 29.28
N GLN A 411 -4.15 -1.56 29.52
CA GLN A 411 -3.35 -1.54 30.75
C GLN A 411 -2.90 -2.96 31.18
N PRO A 412 -2.19 -3.70 30.32
CA PRO A 412 -1.79 -5.07 30.62
C PRO A 412 -0.89 -5.15 31.87
N GLU A 413 -1.05 -6.23 32.62
CA GLU A 413 -0.13 -6.58 33.71
C GLU A 413 1.29 -6.77 33.16
N ALA A 414 2.28 -6.14 33.80
CA ALA A 414 3.67 -6.30 33.42
C ALA A 414 4.17 -7.72 33.71
N GLY A 415 4.95 -8.30 32.79
CA GLY A 415 5.45 -9.66 32.88
C GLY A 415 5.23 -10.47 31.60
N GLU A 416 5.29 -11.79 31.74
CA GLU A 416 5.13 -12.72 30.63
C GLU A 416 3.66 -13.09 30.42
N TRP A 417 3.16 -12.84 29.20
CA TRP A 417 1.83 -13.24 28.75
C TRP A 417 1.93 -14.43 27.81
N LYS A 418 1.03 -15.41 27.97
CA LYS A 418 0.91 -16.55 27.07
C LYS A 418 -0.30 -16.38 26.16
N VAL A 419 -0.12 -16.68 24.89
CA VAL A 419 -1.17 -16.70 23.87
C VAL A 419 -1.35 -18.13 23.39
N GLN A 420 -2.58 -18.62 23.38
CA GLN A 420 -2.92 -19.93 22.85
C GLN A 420 -3.99 -19.77 21.79
N ALA A 421 -3.70 -20.22 20.58
CA ALA A 421 -4.64 -20.24 19.46
C ALA A 421 -4.95 -21.68 19.08
N THR A 422 -6.21 -21.97 18.82
CA THR A 422 -6.68 -23.30 18.43
C THR A 422 -7.38 -23.22 17.08
N SER A 423 -7.12 -24.20 16.23
CA SER A 423 -7.74 -24.38 14.91
C SER A 423 -8.21 -25.83 14.76
N ALA A 424 -9.13 -26.06 13.80
CA ALA A 424 -9.61 -27.41 13.51
C ALA A 424 -8.58 -28.29 12.77
N SER A 425 -7.59 -27.68 12.11
CA SER A 425 -6.63 -28.36 11.25
C SER A 425 -5.23 -27.78 11.45
N LYS A 426 -4.21 -28.53 11.00
CA LYS A 426 -2.85 -28.01 10.92
C LYS A 426 -2.82 -26.73 10.07
N GLY A 427 -1.94 -25.81 10.42
CA GLY A 427 -1.86 -24.52 9.78
C GLY A 427 -0.60 -23.77 10.16
N ALA A 428 -0.60 -22.51 9.79
CA ALA A 428 0.47 -21.54 9.90
C ALA A 428 -0.08 -20.24 10.47
N TYR A 429 0.70 -19.56 11.29
CA TYR A 429 0.28 -18.29 11.87
C TYR A 429 1.41 -17.28 11.98
N LEU A 430 0.99 -16.03 12.13
CA LEU A 430 1.82 -14.89 12.48
C LEU A 430 1.10 -14.10 13.58
N MET A 431 1.70 -14.04 14.76
CA MET A 431 1.29 -13.13 15.82
C MET A 431 2.10 -11.84 15.69
N THR A 432 1.41 -10.71 15.60
CA THR A 432 2.01 -9.37 15.69
C THR A 432 1.42 -8.64 16.88
N ALA A 433 2.26 -8.20 17.83
CA ALA A 433 1.88 -7.37 18.96
C ALA A 433 2.49 -5.97 18.79
N VAL A 434 1.63 -4.95 18.71
CA VAL A 434 2.01 -3.54 18.58
C VAL A 434 1.77 -2.83 19.92
N TYR A 435 2.79 -2.16 20.43
CA TYR A 435 2.78 -1.50 21.74
C TYR A 435 2.69 0.03 21.53
N THR A 436 1.79 0.73 22.23
CA THR A 436 1.55 2.18 22.05
C THR A 436 1.68 2.97 23.38
N PRO A 437 2.03 4.28 23.35
CA PRO A 437 3.42 4.82 23.42
C PRO A 437 3.98 5.01 24.84
N GLY A 438 5.32 5.15 24.92
CA GLY A 438 6.14 5.28 26.14
C GLY A 438 7.11 4.11 26.39
N ALA A 439 7.39 3.32 25.34
CA ALA A 439 8.07 2.03 25.38
C ALA A 439 9.22 1.94 24.36
N GLU A 440 9.54 3.03 23.67
CA GLU A 440 10.59 3.10 22.66
C GLU A 440 11.94 2.94 23.34
N GLN A 441 12.47 1.72 23.29
CA GLN A 441 13.73 1.38 23.95
C GLN A 441 14.76 0.81 22.97
N ALA A 442 14.43 0.70 21.68
CA ALA A 442 15.35 0.22 20.66
C ALA A 442 15.08 0.78 19.24
N GLU A 443 16.15 1.05 18.51
CA GLU A 443 16.18 1.53 17.12
C GLU A 443 17.24 0.74 16.35
N LEU A 444 16.92 0.31 15.12
CA LEU A 444 17.87 -0.35 14.21
C LEU A 444 18.33 0.62 13.12
N LYS A 445 19.64 0.88 13.09
CA LYS A 445 20.32 1.60 12.00
C LYS A 445 21.11 0.62 11.15
N THR A 446 21.06 0.84 9.84
CA THR A 446 21.79 0.05 8.85
C THR A 446 22.60 0.97 7.95
N ASN A 447 23.78 0.52 7.55
CA ASN A 447 24.65 1.22 6.60
C ASN A 447 25.48 0.19 5.85
N LEU A 448 25.66 0.33 4.54
CA LEU A 448 26.59 -0.51 3.80
C LEU A 448 27.90 0.24 3.55
N SER A 449 29.03 -0.38 3.90
CA SER A 449 30.36 0.15 3.61
C SER A 449 31.28 -1.00 3.23
N ASN A 450 32.07 -0.86 2.16
CA ASN A 450 33.03 -1.90 1.70
C ASN A 450 32.38 -3.29 1.51
N ASN A 451 31.21 -3.35 0.86
CA ASN A 451 30.42 -4.59 0.69
C ASN A 451 30.07 -5.31 2.01
N GLN A 452 30.03 -4.56 3.12
CA GLN A 452 29.62 -5.04 4.41
C GLN A 452 28.42 -4.24 4.92
N LEU A 453 27.32 -4.92 5.16
CA LEU A 453 26.15 -4.34 5.82
C LEU A 453 26.45 -4.24 7.30
N ARG A 454 26.68 -3.01 7.76
CA ARG A 454 26.81 -2.62 9.15
C ARG A 454 25.44 -2.41 9.76
N MET A 455 25.16 -3.14 10.82
CA MET A 455 23.93 -3.02 11.60
C MET A 455 24.30 -2.51 12.99
N ASN A 456 23.54 -1.56 13.50
CA ASN A 456 23.71 -0.98 14.82
C ASN A 456 22.33 -0.84 15.47
N VAL A 457 22.18 -1.40 16.67
CA VAL A 457 20.96 -1.28 17.46
C VAL A 457 21.26 -0.31 18.58
N ASN A 458 20.60 0.84 18.56
CA ASN A 458 20.62 1.78 19.66
C ASN A 458 19.49 1.43 20.60
N THR A 459 19.72 1.59 21.89
CA THR A 459 18.75 1.21 22.90
C THR A 459 18.79 2.20 24.05
N GLU A 460 17.63 2.50 24.62
CA GLU A 460 17.49 3.41 25.74
C GLU A 460 16.61 2.74 26.81
N GLY A 461 17.07 2.67 28.06
CA GLY A 461 16.31 2.07 29.16
C GLY A 461 16.30 0.53 29.22
N LEU A 462 17.17 -0.15 28.47
CA LEU A 462 17.41 -1.60 28.53
C LEU A 462 18.66 -1.95 29.36
N ASP A 463 18.60 -3.05 30.09
CA ASP A 463 19.74 -3.60 30.81
C ASP A 463 20.70 -4.28 29.82
N GLU A 464 21.84 -3.64 29.56
CA GLU A 464 22.84 -4.09 28.58
C GLU A 464 23.44 -5.47 28.89
N GLN A 465 23.46 -5.90 30.15
CA GLN A 465 24.06 -7.17 30.55
C GLN A 465 23.09 -8.34 30.41
N ARG A 466 21.79 -8.06 30.52
CA ARG A 466 20.73 -9.08 30.45
C ARG A 466 19.96 -9.08 29.13
N THR A 467 20.33 -8.19 28.21
CA THR A 467 19.66 -8.05 26.92
C THR A 467 20.57 -8.52 25.79
N HIS A 468 20.00 -9.35 24.93
CA HIS A 468 20.70 -10.02 23.85
C HIS A 468 19.96 -9.80 22.54
N LEU A 469 20.74 -9.71 21.47
CA LEU A 469 20.24 -9.49 20.11
C LEU A 469 20.47 -10.74 19.27
N ASN A 470 19.42 -11.13 18.54
CA ASN A 470 19.48 -12.14 17.49
C ASN A 470 19.17 -11.45 16.15
N TYR A 471 20.05 -11.61 15.17
CA TYR A 471 19.91 -11.00 13.85
C TYR A 471 19.72 -12.08 12.79
N THR A 472 18.78 -11.84 11.89
CA THR A 472 18.59 -12.60 10.66
C THR A 472 18.55 -11.66 9.48
N VAL A 473 19.41 -11.90 8.49
CA VAL A 473 19.42 -11.15 7.22
C VAL A 473 18.98 -12.07 6.10
N ASN A 474 17.85 -11.76 5.48
CA ASN A 474 17.39 -12.39 4.25
C ASN A 474 17.83 -11.56 3.03
N TYR A 475 18.08 -12.25 1.92
CA TYR A 475 18.58 -11.66 0.68
C TYR A 475 17.64 -11.97 -0.46
N TYR A 476 17.11 -10.93 -1.09
CA TYR A 476 16.17 -11.05 -2.19
C TYR A 476 16.69 -10.30 -3.41
N HIS A 477 16.43 -10.84 -4.58
CA HIS A 477 16.50 -10.08 -5.82
C HIS A 477 15.30 -9.12 -5.86
N PRO A 478 15.35 -8.00 -6.61
CA PRO A 478 14.22 -7.07 -6.75
C PRO A 478 12.89 -7.68 -7.17
N ASP A 479 12.90 -8.80 -7.91
CA ASP A 479 11.69 -9.55 -8.27
C ASP A 479 11.09 -10.36 -7.09
N GLY A 480 11.71 -10.32 -5.91
CA GLY A 480 11.29 -11.02 -4.72
C GLY A 480 11.87 -12.44 -4.58
N THR A 481 12.69 -12.91 -5.51
CA THR A 481 13.30 -14.24 -5.41
C THR A 481 14.44 -14.28 -4.39
N LYS A 482 14.52 -15.38 -3.61
CA LYS A 482 15.56 -15.53 -2.58
C LYS A 482 16.92 -15.85 -3.21
N LEU A 483 17.94 -15.05 -2.89
CA LEU A 483 19.28 -15.17 -3.49
C LEU A 483 20.20 -16.15 -2.75
N ALA A 484 20.04 -16.27 -1.43
CA ALA A 484 20.88 -17.11 -0.59
C ALA A 484 20.17 -17.52 0.71
N PRO A 485 20.64 -18.57 1.41
CA PRO A 485 20.22 -18.83 2.77
C PRO A 485 20.43 -17.61 3.68
N PRO A 486 19.56 -17.40 4.68
CA PRO A 486 19.70 -16.26 5.58
C PRO A 486 21.00 -16.33 6.37
N THR A 487 21.53 -15.16 6.74
CA THR A 487 22.61 -15.08 7.72
C THR A 487 22.04 -14.85 9.10
N GLU A 488 22.37 -15.75 10.03
CA GLU A 488 21.90 -15.71 11.40
C GLU A 488 23.06 -15.46 12.37
N ARG A 489 22.82 -14.62 13.37
CA ARG A 489 23.74 -14.34 14.48
C ARG A 489 22.94 -14.29 15.78
N ALA A 490 23.36 -15.04 16.78
CA ALA A 490 22.66 -15.12 18.05
C ALA A 490 23.47 -14.55 19.21
N ASN A 491 22.78 -14.17 20.29
CA ASN A 491 23.35 -13.76 21.57
C ASN A 491 24.39 -12.64 21.47
N ARG A 492 24.08 -11.59 20.71
CA ARG A 492 24.97 -10.42 20.56
C ARG A 492 24.68 -9.37 21.63
N SER A 493 25.73 -8.70 22.09
CA SER A 493 25.61 -7.53 22.97
C SER A 493 24.99 -6.35 22.21
N MET A 494 24.30 -5.45 22.92
CA MET A 494 23.57 -4.32 22.32
C MET A 494 24.49 -3.35 21.55
N THR A 495 25.69 -3.10 22.06
CA THR A 495 26.73 -2.36 21.33
C THR A 495 27.55 -3.31 20.45
N THR A 496 26.93 -3.87 19.43
CA THR A 496 27.66 -4.62 18.39
C THR A 496 27.48 -3.97 17.03
N GLN A 497 28.60 -3.69 16.36
CA GLN A 497 28.61 -3.44 14.93
C GLN A 497 28.74 -4.78 14.23
N GLU A 498 27.66 -5.22 13.61
CA GLU A 498 27.68 -6.45 12.81
C GLU A 498 27.90 -6.13 11.36
N SER A 499 28.88 -6.80 10.75
CA SER A 499 29.10 -6.77 9.32
C SER A 499 28.63 -8.06 8.68
N VAL A 500 27.78 -7.97 7.66
CA VAL A 500 27.39 -9.09 6.82
C VAL A 500 27.87 -8.85 5.38
N THR A 501 28.54 -9.83 4.79
CA THR A 501 29.07 -9.72 3.42
C THR A 501 27.94 -9.92 2.41
N THR A 502 28.00 -9.18 1.30
CA THR A 502 27.09 -9.38 0.17
C THR A 502 27.17 -10.82 -0.35
N PRO A 503 26.06 -11.57 -0.45
CA PRO A 503 26.09 -12.99 -0.82
C PRO A 503 26.42 -13.21 -2.31
N VAL A 504 26.08 -12.27 -3.18
CA VAL A 504 26.34 -12.34 -4.62
C VAL A 504 26.90 -11.00 -5.09
N ALA A 505 28.11 -11.02 -5.65
CA ALA A 505 28.77 -9.81 -6.14
C ALA A 505 28.03 -9.27 -7.38
N ASN A 506 27.94 -7.94 -7.50
CA ASN A 506 27.35 -7.22 -8.64
C ASN A 506 25.90 -7.65 -8.97
N THR A 507 25.15 -8.15 -7.99
CA THR A 507 23.73 -8.49 -8.16
C THR A 507 22.91 -7.51 -7.33
N PRO A 508 21.95 -6.78 -7.93
CA PRO A 508 21.09 -5.88 -7.19
C PRO A 508 20.30 -6.71 -6.18
N SER A 509 20.25 -6.25 -4.93
CA SER A 509 19.76 -7.07 -3.83
C SER A 509 19.04 -6.23 -2.79
N ILE A 510 17.93 -6.75 -2.26
CA ILE A 510 17.23 -6.24 -1.10
C ILE A 510 17.63 -7.11 0.11
N TYR A 511 18.21 -6.47 1.11
CA TYR A 511 18.58 -7.06 2.39
C TYR A 511 17.46 -6.76 3.37
N VAL A 512 16.75 -7.78 3.85
CA VAL A 512 15.73 -7.61 4.87
C VAL A 512 16.28 -8.09 6.19
N VAL A 513 16.58 -7.14 7.07
CA VAL A 513 17.16 -7.35 8.39
C VAL A 513 16.03 -7.49 9.38
N THR A 514 15.98 -8.62 10.09
CA THR A 514 15.13 -8.84 11.26
C THR A 514 16.02 -8.93 12.49
N THR A 515 15.78 -8.08 13.48
CA THR A 515 16.48 -8.11 14.77
C THR A 515 15.50 -8.42 15.88
N ASP A 516 15.71 -9.52 16.57
CA ASP A 516 14.98 -9.87 17.78
C ASP A 516 15.79 -9.45 19.01
N ILE A 517 15.11 -8.78 19.93
CA ILE A 517 15.64 -8.30 21.20
C ILE A 517 14.98 -9.10 22.30
N ASP A 518 15.79 -9.73 23.15
CA ASP A 518 15.34 -10.50 24.30
C ASP A 518 16.13 -10.06 25.54
N GLY A 519 15.44 -9.57 26.57
CA GLY A 519 16.14 -9.08 27.76
C GLY A 519 15.24 -8.48 28.82
N TYR A 520 15.76 -7.43 29.45
CA TYR A 520 15.08 -6.73 30.54
C TYR A 520 15.27 -5.22 30.43
N THR A 521 14.28 -4.47 30.90
CA THR A 521 14.46 -3.04 31.15
C THR A 521 15.40 -2.81 32.33
N GLU A 522 15.97 -1.62 32.45
CA GLU A 522 16.77 -1.21 33.62
C GLU A 522 15.99 -1.36 34.94
N ALA A 523 14.67 -1.19 34.89
CA ALA A 523 13.76 -1.38 36.01
C ALA A 523 13.49 -2.87 36.35
N GLY A 524 14.04 -3.80 35.58
CA GLY A 524 13.97 -5.24 35.84
C GLY A 524 12.76 -5.96 35.22
N TYR A 525 12.00 -5.32 34.34
CA TYR A 525 10.87 -5.96 33.66
C TYR A 525 11.33 -6.72 32.41
N PRO A 526 10.73 -7.87 32.07
CA PRO A 526 11.09 -8.60 30.86
C PRO A 526 10.73 -7.79 29.61
N TYR A 527 11.55 -7.89 28.57
CA TYR A 527 11.42 -7.13 27.33
C TYR A 527 11.69 -8.00 26.11
N ARG A 528 10.79 -7.95 25.12
CA ARG A 528 10.91 -8.63 23.82
C ARG A 528 10.38 -7.78 22.70
N ARG A 529 11.19 -7.57 21.65
CA ARG A 529 10.82 -6.80 20.46
C ARG A 529 11.45 -7.34 19.20
N THR A 530 10.85 -6.99 18.07
CA THR A 530 11.35 -7.29 16.73
C THR A 530 11.47 -5.98 15.97
N LEU A 531 12.64 -5.75 15.37
CA LEU A 531 12.90 -4.63 14.46
C LEU A 531 13.08 -5.18 13.05
N VAL A 532 12.42 -4.58 12.06
CA VAL A 532 12.55 -4.95 10.65
C VAL A 532 13.01 -3.73 9.86
N LYS A 533 14.04 -3.88 9.04
CA LYS A 533 14.51 -2.83 8.14
C LYS A 533 14.97 -3.44 6.82
N SER A 534 14.64 -2.81 5.71
CA SER A 534 15.15 -3.19 4.39
C SER A 534 16.27 -2.24 3.93
N VAL A 535 17.23 -2.78 3.19
CA VAL A 535 18.30 -2.03 2.52
C VAL A 535 18.42 -2.56 1.09
N TYR A 536 18.30 -1.69 0.10
CA TYR A 536 18.51 -2.04 -1.29
C TYR A 536 19.92 -1.62 -1.72
N VAL A 537 20.58 -2.50 -2.47
CA VAL A 537 21.90 -2.27 -3.05
C VAL A 537 21.78 -2.46 -4.55
N ASP A 538 22.10 -1.44 -5.34
CA ASP A 538 22.07 -1.52 -6.79
C ASP A 538 23.30 -2.26 -7.37
N GLU A 539 23.31 -2.47 -8.68
CA GLU A 539 24.42 -3.13 -9.40
C GLU A 539 25.77 -2.41 -9.23
N GLN A 540 25.75 -1.10 -8.95
CA GLN A 540 26.94 -0.29 -8.74
C GLN A 540 27.38 -0.25 -7.27
N GLY A 541 26.63 -0.90 -6.38
CA GLY A 541 26.89 -0.92 -4.94
C GLY A 541 26.41 0.31 -4.19
N ASN A 542 25.63 1.20 -4.82
CA ASN A 542 24.98 2.30 -4.08
C ASN A 542 23.84 1.73 -3.24
N THR A 543 23.57 2.39 -2.12
CA THR A 543 22.64 1.88 -1.12
C THR A 543 21.51 2.84 -0.83
N TYR A 544 20.33 2.25 -0.63
CA TYR A 544 19.07 2.93 -0.47
C TYR A 544 18.34 2.32 0.72
N SER A 545 17.89 3.17 1.64
CA SER A 545 17.25 2.77 2.90
C SER A 545 16.59 3.99 3.51
N GLN A 546 15.38 3.81 4.04
CA GLN A 546 14.64 4.83 4.79
C GLN A 546 14.83 4.60 6.29
#